data_AF-A0A967JVJ2-F1
#
_entry.id   AF-A0A967JVJ2-F1
#
_cell.length_a   1.000
_cell.length_b   1.000
_cell.length_c   1.000
_cell.angle_alpha   90.00
_cell.angle_beta   90.00
_cell.angle_gamma   90.00
#
_symmetry.space_group_name_H-M   'P 1'
#
loop_
_entity.id
_entity.type
_entity.pdbx_description
1 polymer ?
#
loop_
_entity_poly.entity_id
_entity_poly.type
_entity_poly.pdbx_seq_one_letter_code
_entity_poly.pdbx_strand_id
1 'polypeptide(L)' 'PAVATLQQRTGANILPVFSVPSSRGYRVVIDAPLEIPDVAESEAMEAITAAATARIEAQIRARPEAWLWMHDRWRERP' A
#
# COMPACT_ATOMS: atom_id res chain seq x y z
N PRO A 1 7.19 -6.79 7.38
CA PRO A 1 6.76 -5.43 6.94
C PRO A 1 7.96 -4.57 6.51
N ALA A 2 8.47 -4.75 5.29
CA ALA A 2 9.70 -4.08 4.85
C ALA A 2 9.54 -2.55 4.67
N VAL A 3 8.38 -2.10 4.16
CA VAL A 3 8.12 -0.69 3.87
C VAL A 3 8.14 0.16 5.15
N ALA A 4 7.44 -0.28 6.20
CA ALA A 4 7.39 0.43 7.48
C ALA A 4 8.76 0.46 8.18
N THR A 5 9.51 -0.65 8.16
CA THR A 5 10.90 -0.66 8.67
C THR A 5 11.80 0.33 7.95
N LEU A 6 11.70 0.43 6.62
CA LEU A 6 12.50 1.39 5.84
C LEU A 6 12.11 2.83 6.18
N GLN A 7 10.82 3.14 6.30
CA GLN A 7 10.36 4.46 6.67
C GLN A 7 10.85 4.86 8.06
N GLN A 8 10.73 4.00 9.07
CA GLN A 8 11.18 4.30 10.44
C GLN A 8 12.69 4.56 10.51
N ARG A 9 13.49 3.80 9.76
CA ARG A 9 14.95 3.93 9.76
C ARG A 9 15.48 5.14 8.99
N THR A 10 14.71 5.65 8.03
CA THR A 10 15.21 6.66 7.07
C THR A 10 14.43 7.96 7.08
N GLY A 11 13.22 7.97 7.64
CA GLY A 11 12.27 9.09 7.53
C GLY A 11 11.75 9.31 6.11
N ALA A 12 12.02 8.41 5.16
CA ALA A 12 11.64 8.60 3.76
C ALA A 12 10.12 8.52 3.55
N ASN A 13 9.60 9.36 2.66
CA ASN A 13 8.21 9.30 2.26
C ASN A 13 7.87 7.96 1.59
N ILE A 14 6.70 7.41 1.92
CA ILE A 14 6.15 6.24 1.25
C ILE A 14 5.18 6.73 0.17
N LEU A 15 5.44 6.39 -1.10
CA LEU A 15 4.54 6.71 -2.20
C LEU A 15 3.78 5.44 -2.62
N PRO A 16 2.44 5.38 -2.49
CA PRO A 16 1.65 4.31 -3.07
C PRO A 16 1.67 4.44 -4.60
N VAL A 17 1.98 3.33 -5.28
CA VAL A 17 2.06 3.29 -6.75
C VAL A 17 1.24 2.12 -7.26
N PHE A 18 0.43 2.39 -8.28
CA PHE A 18 -0.45 1.41 -8.89
C PHE A 18 -0.28 1.40 -10.40
N SER A 19 -0.29 0.20 -10.99
CA SER A 19 -0.33 0.02 -12.45
C SER A 19 -1.72 -0.47 -12.83
N VAL A 20 -2.41 0.28 -13.69
CA VAL A 20 -3.79 -0.02 -14.11
C VAL A 20 -3.81 -0.25 -15.62
N PRO A 21 -4.42 -1.34 -16.12
CA PRO A 21 -4.60 -1.55 -17.55
C PRO A 21 -5.35 -0.39 -18.22
N SER A 22 -4.96 -0.08 -19.45
CA SER A 22 -5.53 0.97 -20.29
C SER A 22 -5.59 0.52 -21.74
N SER A 23 -6.26 1.29 -22.61
CA SER A 23 -6.40 0.93 -24.04
C SER A 23 -5.09 0.86 -24.82
N ARG A 24 -3.97 1.38 -24.28
CA ARG A 24 -2.66 1.42 -24.94
C ARG A 24 -1.52 0.85 -24.07
N GLY A 25 -1.83 -0.04 -23.13
CA GLY A 25 -0.85 -0.58 -22.18
C GLY A 25 -1.24 -0.26 -20.74
N TYR A 26 -0.32 0.22 -19.93
CA TYR A 26 -0.56 0.49 -18.51
C TYR A 26 -0.47 1.98 -18.18
N ARG A 27 -1.38 2.44 -17.33
CA ARG A 27 -1.30 3.75 -16.68
C ARG A 27 -0.74 3.55 -15.27
N VAL A 28 0.37 4.24 -14.99
CA VAL A 28 0.92 4.33 -13.64
C VAL A 28 0.23 5.47 -12.91
N VAL A 29 -0.30 5.18 -11.73
CA VAL A 29 -0.88 6.15 -10.81
C VAL A 29 0.03 6.21 -9.60
N ILE A 30 0.51 7.41 -9.28
CA ILE A 30 1.30 7.70 -8.08
C ILE A 30 0.42 8.56 -7.20
N ASP A 31 0.01 8.01 -6.07
CA ASP A 31 -0.78 8.74 -5.08
C ASP A 31 0.09 9.73 -4.31
N ALA A 32 -0.56 10.64 -3.58
CA ALA A 32 0.12 11.46 -2.59
C ALA A 32 0.89 10.57 -1.59
N PRO A 33 1.97 11.08 -0.97
CA PRO A 33 2.67 10.39 0.10
C PRO A 33 1.69 9.87 1.15
N LEU A 34 1.95 8.65 1.61
CA LEU A 34 1.22 8.07 2.72
C LEU A 34 1.42 8.96 3.94
N GLU A 35 0.33 9.38 4.56
CA GLU A 35 0.37 10.06 5.85
C GLU A 35 0.92 9.07 6.88
N ILE A 36 2.06 9.41 7.47
CA ILE A 36 2.67 8.59 8.51
C ILE A 36 1.93 8.91 9.82
N PRO A 37 1.26 7.92 10.45
CA PRO A 37 0.53 8.16 11.68
C PRO A 37 1.47 8.62 12.80
N ASP A 38 1.06 9.63 13.54
CA ASP A 38 1.75 10.07 14.75
C ASP A 38 1.35 9.15 15.91
N VAL A 39 2.10 8.07 16.07
CA VAL A 39 1.89 7.01 17.08
C VAL A 39 3.21 6.63 17.74
N ALA A 40 3.13 5.90 18.86
CA ALA A 40 4.32 5.38 19.52
C ALA A 40 5.15 4.49 18.58
N GLU A 41 6.47 4.47 18.73
CA GLU A 41 7.39 3.69 17.88
C GLU A 41 7.03 2.20 17.83
N SER A 42 6.55 1.66 18.96
CA SER A 42 6.08 0.27 19.09
C SER A 42 4.85 -0.04 18.22
N GLU A 43 4.04 0.96 17.89
CA GLU A 43 2.79 0.84 17.12
C GLU A 43 2.96 1.28 15.66
N ALA A 44 3.98 2.08 15.37
CA ALA A 44 4.20 2.67 14.05
C ALA A 44 4.30 1.63 12.92
N MET A 45 4.87 0.45 13.19
CA MET A 45 4.94 -0.65 12.22
C MET A 45 3.56 -1.07 11.72
N GLU A 46 2.64 -1.30 12.65
CA GLU A 46 1.27 -1.71 12.37
C GLU A 46 0.49 -0.57 11.73
N ALA A 47 0.62 0.65 12.28
CA ALA A 47 -0.09 1.83 11.79
C ALA A 47 0.28 2.16 10.33
N ILE A 48 1.56 2.14 9.97
CA ILE A 48 2.04 2.37 8.59
C ILE A 48 1.55 1.25 7.67
N THR A 49 1.61 -0.01 8.12
CA THR A 49 1.16 -1.17 7.34
C THR A 49 -0.36 -1.10 7.07
N ALA A 50 -1.14 -0.70 8.07
CA ALA A 50 -2.58 -0.50 7.96
C ALA A 50 -2.91 0.65 7.00
N ALA A 51 -2.23 1.80 7.11
CA ALA A 51 -2.42 2.93 6.21
C ALA A 51 -2.11 2.57 4.75
N ALA A 52 -1.00 1.86 4.49
CA ALA A 52 -0.66 1.38 3.16
C ALA A 52 -1.71 0.39 2.62
N THR A 53 -2.21 -0.52 3.48
CA THR A 53 -3.26 -1.47 3.11
C THR A 53 -4.57 -0.76 2.77
N ALA A 54 -4.95 0.27 3.52
CA ALA A 54 -6.14 1.08 3.23
C ALA A 54 -6.08 1.74 1.84
N ARG A 55 -4.90 2.21 1.41
CA ARG A 55 -4.69 2.72 0.03
C ARG A 55 -4.82 1.63 -1.02
N ILE A 56 -4.27 0.45 -0.78
CA ILE A 56 -4.46 -0.70 -1.67
C ILE A 56 -5.94 -1.05 -1.80
N GLU A 57 -6.68 -1.13 -0.69
CA GLU A 57 -8.12 -1.41 -0.68
C GLU A 57 -8.95 -0.36 -1.41
N ALA A 58 -8.60 0.93 -1.25
CA ALA A 58 -9.26 2.01 -1.97
C ALA A 58 -9.08 1.85 -3.49
N GLN A 59 -7.85 1.55 -3.94
CA GLN A 59 -7.57 1.32 -5.36
C GLN A 59 -8.29 0.07 -5.90
N ILE A 60 -8.28 -1.03 -5.14
CA ILE A 60 -8.99 -2.26 -5.52
C ILE A 60 -10.50 -1.98 -5.63
N ARG A 61 -11.09 -1.23 -4.70
CA ARG A 61 -12.53 -0.88 -4.78
C ARG A 61 -12.86 -0.03 -6.01
N ALA A 62 -11.95 0.81 -6.48
CA ALA A 62 -12.15 1.63 -7.66
C ALA A 62 -12.01 0.85 -8.99
N ARG A 63 -11.15 -0.18 -9.02
CA ARG A 63 -10.82 -0.99 -10.20
C ARG A 63 -10.58 -2.46 -9.82
N PRO A 64 -11.60 -3.19 -9.34
CA PRO A 64 -11.42 -4.56 -8.85
C PRO A 64 -10.91 -5.50 -9.93
N GLU A 65 -11.25 -5.27 -11.19
CA GLU A 65 -10.80 -6.06 -12.35
C GLU A 65 -9.28 -5.97 -12.60
N ALA A 66 -8.62 -4.92 -12.10
CA ALA A 66 -7.18 -4.73 -12.25
C ALA A 66 -6.36 -5.49 -11.20
N TRP A 67 -7.01 -6.06 -10.17
CA TRP A 67 -6.33 -6.77 -9.09
C TRP A 67 -6.07 -8.24 -9.43
N LEU A 68 -4.93 -8.76 -8.98
CA LEU A 68 -4.51 -10.15 -9.18
C LEU A 68 -5.19 -11.10 -8.19
N TRP A 69 -6.50 -11.33 -8.36
CA TRP A 69 -7.31 -12.17 -7.46
C TRP A 69 -6.84 -13.61 -7.30
N MET A 70 -6.05 -14.12 -8.24
CA MET A 70 -5.47 -15.48 -8.16
C MET A 70 -4.45 -15.66 -7.03
N HIS A 71 -3.93 -14.56 -6.45
CA HIS A 71 -3.01 -14.63 -5.33
C HIS A 71 -3.75 -14.94 -4.03
N ASP A 72 -3.43 -16.06 -3.39
CA ASP A 72 -3.98 -16.48 -2.11
C ASP A 72 -3.38 -15.67 -0.94
N ARG A 73 -3.76 -14.39 -0.88
CA ARG A 73 -3.20 -13.39 0.06
C ARG A 73 -3.50 -13.71 1.53
N TRP A 74 -4.56 -14.46 1.81
CA TRP A 74 -5.06 -14.72 3.16
C TRP A 74 -4.84 -16.16 3.63
N ARG A 75 -3.97 -16.91 2.96
CA ARG A 75 -3.58 -18.26 3.34
C ARG A 75 -3.01 -18.32 4.74
N GLU A 76 -2.10 -17.39 5.02
CA GLU A 76 -1.55 -17.17 6.35
C GLU A 76 -2.40 -16.10 7.01
N ARG A 77 -3.13 -16.50 8.05
CA ARG A 77 -3.81 -15.56 8.95
C ARG A 77 -2.84 -15.22 10.09
N PRO A 78 -2.87 -14.00 10.64
CA PRO A 78 -2.13 -13.68 11.86
C PRO A 78 -2.45 -14.64 12.99
#